data_AF-A0A2K5PU15-F1
#
_entry.id   AF-A0A2K5PU15-F1
#
_cell.length_a   1.000
_cell.length_b   1.000
_cell.length_c   1.000
_cell.angle_alpha   90.00
_cell.angle_beta   90.00
_cell.angle_gamma   90.00
#
_symmetry.space_group_name_H-M   'P 1'
#
loop_
_entity.id
_entity.type
_entity.pdbx_description
1 polymer ?
#
loop_
_entity_poly.entity_id
_entity_poly.type
_entity_poly.pdbx_seq_one_letter_code
_entity_poly.pdbx_strand_id
1 'polypeptide(L)'
;MQLAILRVTVFLPWCFTIPVPPDTDHKGWDFVKDYFHQFFLTKKESQLETETQLLQQFHQNGTGLLDMQMHAMLHQPRCGVPDGSNTTISPGRCKWDKYSLTYRIINHPHDMKPSTVKDNIYNAVSIWSSVTTLIFQQVQNKDADIKISFWQWDHEGCWPFDGPGGFLGHAFLPDSGNPGVVHFDKDEHWSASNTGFNLFPVATHEIGHSLGLKHSGNRNSIMYPTYWYHDPRTFHLSADDIQRIHLYGEKCSAGMP
;
A
#
# COMPACT_ATOMS: atom_id res chain seq x y z
N MET A 1 -46.13 -79.79 13.21
CA MET A 1 -44.92 -79.10 12.70
C MET A 1 -45.23 -77.61 12.64
N GLN A 2 -44.82 -76.84 13.64
CA GLN A 2 -44.99 -75.38 13.65
C GLN A 2 -43.78 -74.72 12.97
N LEU A 3 -44.03 -73.91 11.93
CA LEU A 3 -43.02 -73.05 11.34
C LEU A 3 -42.81 -71.82 12.24
N ALA A 4 -41.60 -71.66 12.77
CA ALA A 4 -41.18 -70.45 13.45
C ALA A 4 -40.76 -69.40 12.40
N ILE A 5 -41.43 -68.25 12.38
CA ILE A 5 -41.04 -67.10 11.55
C ILE A 5 -39.99 -66.29 12.32
N LEU A 6 -38.75 -66.30 11.82
CA LEU A 6 -37.67 -65.48 12.33
C LEU A 6 -37.84 -64.04 11.81
N ARG A 7 -38.22 -63.10 12.68
CA ARG A 7 -38.19 -61.66 12.36
C ARG A 7 -36.78 -61.13 12.62
N VAL A 8 -36.06 -60.78 11.56
CA VAL A 8 -34.79 -60.05 11.63
C VAL A 8 -35.08 -58.57 11.53
N THR A 9 -34.84 -57.84 12.61
CA THR A 9 -34.90 -56.37 12.62
C THR A 9 -33.51 -55.84 12.26
N VAL A 10 -33.36 -55.34 11.03
CA VAL A 10 -32.12 -54.68 10.59
C VAL A 10 -32.14 -53.25 11.13
N PHE A 11 -31.31 -52.97 12.13
CA PHE A 11 -30.99 -51.60 12.50
C PHE A 11 -30.06 -51.03 11.43
N LEU A 12 -30.61 -50.19 10.54
CA LEU A 12 -29.78 -49.32 9.72
C LEU A 12 -29.06 -48.37 10.68
N PRO A 13 -27.71 -48.37 10.72
CA PRO A 13 -26.99 -47.42 11.55
C PRO A 13 -27.38 -46.03 11.07
N TRP A 14 -27.83 -45.20 12.01
CA TRP A 14 -28.03 -43.78 11.81
C TRP A 14 -26.84 -43.25 11.00
N CYS A 15 -27.11 -42.78 9.79
CA CYS A 15 -26.16 -41.91 9.10
C CYS A 15 -25.92 -40.76 10.06
N PHE A 16 -24.75 -40.75 10.73
CA PHE A 16 -24.17 -39.52 11.18
C PHE A 16 -24.01 -38.68 9.93
N THR A 17 -24.95 -37.77 9.70
CA THR A 17 -24.69 -36.62 8.85
C THR A 17 -23.51 -35.93 9.51
N ILE A 18 -22.30 -36.16 8.99
CA ILE A 18 -21.17 -35.29 9.30
C ILE A 18 -21.69 -33.90 8.93
N PRO A 19 -21.78 -32.96 9.89
CA PRO A 19 -22.15 -31.61 9.53
C PRO A 19 -21.17 -31.17 8.45
N VAL A 20 -21.69 -30.85 7.27
CA VAL A 20 -20.92 -30.11 6.28
C VAL A 20 -20.34 -28.94 7.07
N PRO A 21 -19.01 -28.77 7.14
CA PRO A 21 -18.44 -27.64 7.84
C PRO A 21 -19.17 -26.40 7.33
N PRO A 22 -19.59 -25.48 8.22
CA PRO A 22 -20.31 -24.28 7.80
C PRO A 22 -19.51 -23.67 6.66
N ASP A 23 -20.20 -23.43 5.54
CA ASP A 23 -19.67 -22.90 4.29
C ASP A 23 -18.53 -21.94 4.64
N THR A 24 -17.29 -22.38 4.41
CA THR A 24 -16.10 -21.64 4.83
C THR A 24 -16.26 -20.26 4.25
N ASP A 25 -16.33 -19.22 5.09
CA ASP A 25 -16.58 -17.84 4.70
C ASP A 25 -15.82 -17.47 3.42
N HIS A 26 -16.50 -17.64 2.28
CA HIS A 26 -15.88 -17.52 0.97
C HIS A 26 -15.47 -16.08 0.72
N LYS A 27 -16.13 -15.13 1.38
CA LYS A 27 -15.80 -13.70 1.30
C LYS A 27 -14.45 -13.40 1.93
N GLY A 28 -14.11 -14.03 3.04
CA GLY A 28 -12.80 -13.87 3.68
C GLY A 28 -11.67 -14.43 2.82
N TRP A 29 -11.87 -15.61 2.22
CA TRP A 29 -10.84 -16.25 1.41
C TRP A 29 -10.66 -15.64 0.01
N ASP A 30 -11.74 -15.18 -0.61
CA ASP A 30 -11.66 -14.47 -1.89
C ASP A 30 -10.90 -13.15 -1.73
N PHE A 31 -11.15 -12.42 -0.63
CA PHE A 31 -10.39 -11.22 -0.29
C PHE A 31 -8.89 -11.50 -0.13
N VAL A 32 -8.51 -12.56 0.60
CA VAL A 32 -7.09 -12.92 0.77
C VAL A 32 -6.44 -13.20 -0.58
N LYS A 33 -7.08 -14.00 -1.44
CA LYS A 33 -6.55 -14.30 -2.78
C LYS A 33 -6.44 -13.06 -3.65
N ASP A 34 -7.44 -12.19 -3.63
CA ASP A 34 -7.43 -10.94 -4.39
C ASP A 34 -6.32 -9.99 -3.88
N TYR A 35 -6.09 -9.95 -2.57
CA TYR A 35 -4.99 -9.22 -1.96
C TYR A 35 -3.63 -9.70 -2.47
N PHE A 36 -3.36 -11.01 -2.41
CA PHE A 36 -2.07 -11.55 -2.87
C PHE A 36 -1.89 -11.44 -4.37
N HIS A 37 -2.96 -11.61 -5.13
CA HIS A 37 -2.95 -11.36 -6.57
C HIS A 37 -2.59 -9.90 -6.87
N GLN A 38 -3.18 -8.95 -6.15
CA GLN A 38 -2.94 -7.52 -6.34
C GLN A 38 -1.54 -7.08 -5.89
N PHE A 39 -1.14 -7.43 -4.67
CA PHE A 39 0.08 -6.88 -4.05
C PHE A 39 1.32 -7.73 -4.25
N PHE A 40 1.18 -9.04 -4.39
CA PHE A 40 2.31 -9.95 -4.60
C PHE A 40 2.36 -10.52 -6.01
N LEU A 41 1.43 -10.13 -6.87
CA LEU A 41 1.33 -10.58 -8.27
C LEU A 41 1.25 -12.11 -8.36
N THR A 42 0.64 -12.76 -7.37
CA THR A 42 0.42 -14.21 -7.38
C THR A 42 -0.68 -14.57 -8.37
N LYS A 43 -0.71 -15.83 -8.80
CA LYS A 43 -1.91 -16.36 -9.48
C LYS A 43 -3.02 -16.48 -8.44
N LYS A 44 -4.28 -16.21 -8.82
CA LYS A 44 -5.45 -16.33 -7.90
C LYS A 44 -5.63 -17.72 -7.26
N GLU A 45 -4.96 -18.75 -7.78
CA GLU A 45 -4.94 -20.12 -7.25
C GLU A 45 -3.74 -20.41 -6.33
N SER A 46 -3.03 -19.40 -5.83
CA SER A 46 -1.91 -19.61 -4.89
C SER A 46 -2.35 -20.33 -3.62
N GLN A 47 -1.45 -21.17 -3.09
CA GLN A 47 -1.67 -21.86 -1.82
C GLN A 47 -1.39 -20.92 -0.65
N LEU A 48 -2.19 -21.01 0.41
CA LEU A 48 -2.09 -20.19 1.62
C LEU A 48 -0.68 -20.21 2.24
N GLU A 49 -0.01 -21.36 2.25
CA GLU A 49 1.36 -21.47 2.78
C GLU A 49 2.35 -20.57 2.03
N THR A 50 2.17 -20.42 0.71
CA THR A 50 2.99 -19.54 -0.13
C THR A 50 2.71 -18.07 0.21
N GLU A 51 1.45 -17.73 0.41
CA GLU A 51 0.98 -16.39 0.76
C GLU A 51 1.50 -15.94 2.13
N THR A 52 1.41 -16.80 3.15
CA THR A 52 1.96 -16.51 4.48
C THR A 52 3.48 -16.35 4.44
N GLN A 53 4.20 -17.16 3.66
CA GLN A 53 5.65 -17.03 3.48
C GLN A 53 6.03 -15.69 2.84
N LEU A 54 5.29 -15.23 1.83
CA LEU A 54 5.50 -13.93 1.19
C LEU A 54 5.37 -12.77 2.18
N LEU A 55 4.33 -12.79 3.02
CA LEU A 55 4.17 -11.79 4.08
C LEU A 55 5.31 -11.84 5.09
N GLN A 56 5.68 -13.01 5.58
CA GLN A 56 6.77 -13.15 6.56
C GLN A 56 8.10 -12.63 6.01
N GLN A 57 8.40 -12.97 4.75
CA GLN A 57 9.59 -12.50 4.06
C GLN A 57 9.56 -10.98 3.88
N PHE A 58 8.42 -10.42 3.50
CA PHE A 58 8.28 -8.99 3.27
C PHE A 58 8.37 -8.19 4.58
N HIS A 59 7.61 -8.55 5.62
CA HIS A 59 7.53 -7.80 6.87
C HIS A 59 8.72 -8.02 7.83
N GLN A 60 9.74 -8.77 7.42
CA GLN A 60 10.95 -9.08 8.21
C GLN A 60 10.66 -9.67 9.60
N ASN A 61 9.45 -10.22 9.80
CA ASN A 61 9.03 -10.84 11.05
C ASN A 61 9.00 -12.36 10.84
N GLY A 62 10.01 -13.06 11.35
CA GLY A 62 10.10 -14.52 11.34
C GLY A 62 9.11 -15.25 12.24
N THR A 63 8.08 -14.57 12.74
CA THR A 63 7.00 -15.18 13.51
C THR A 63 5.84 -15.47 12.59
N GLY A 64 5.42 -16.74 12.53
CA GLY A 64 4.18 -17.13 11.89
C GLY A 64 3.03 -16.28 12.43
N LEU A 65 2.55 -15.34 11.62
CA LEU A 65 1.34 -14.58 11.93
C LEU A 65 0.21 -15.60 12.04
N LEU A 66 -0.46 -15.67 13.19
CA LEU A 66 -1.69 -16.46 13.29
C LEU A 66 -2.71 -15.92 12.29
N ASP A 67 -3.55 -16.79 11.72
CA ASP A 67 -4.54 -16.44 10.69
C ASP A 67 -5.35 -15.17 11.03
N MET A 68 -5.73 -14.98 12.29
CA MET A 68 -6.46 -13.79 12.76
C MET A 68 -5.63 -12.50 12.72
N GLN A 69 -4.34 -12.55 13.07
CA GLN A 69 -3.44 -11.40 13.02
C GLN A 69 -3.09 -11.03 11.58
N MET A 70 -2.90 -12.04 10.73
CA MET A 70 -2.73 -11.86 9.29
C MET A 70 -3.97 -11.20 8.69
N HIS A 71 -5.16 -11.76 8.92
CA HIS A 71 -6.40 -11.22 8.38
C HIS A 71 -6.62 -9.76 8.80
N ALA A 72 -6.43 -9.44 10.09
CA ALA A 72 -6.54 -8.06 10.58
C ALA A 72 -5.55 -7.11 9.89
N MET A 73 -4.32 -7.57 9.60
CA MET A 73 -3.31 -6.79 8.88
C MET A 73 -3.69 -6.55 7.42
N LEU A 74 -4.27 -7.55 6.74
CA LEU A 74 -4.68 -7.44 5.34
C LEU A 74 -5.79 -6.40 5.14
N HIS A 75 -6.66 -6.22 6.14
CA HIS A 75 -7.73 -5.22 6.14
C HIS A 75 -7.27 -3.80 6.54
N GLN A 76 -5.99 -3.60 6.86
CA GLN A 76 -5.50 -2.27 7.21
C GLN A 76 -5.38 -1.39 5.95
N PRO A 77 -5.81 -0.11 6.01
CA PRO A 77 -5.62 0.83 4.91
C PRO A 77 -4.15 0.92 4.51
N ARG A 78 -3.87 0.98 3.21
CA ARG A 78 -2.51 0.88 2.68
C ARG A 78 -2.35 1.61 1.34
N CYS A 79 -1.11 1.68 0.89
CA CYS A 79 -0.77 2.04 -0.48
C CYS A 79 -1.22 0.94 -1.47
N GLY A 80 -1.74 1.38 -2.62
CA GLY A 80 -2.21 0.53 -3.73
C GLY A 80 -1.10 -0.05 -4.61
N VAL A 81 0.16 0.34 -4.40
CA VAL A 81 1.32 -0.18 -5.15
C VAL A 81 1.64 -1.63 -4.73
N PRO A 82 1.94 -2.55 -5.68
CA PRO A 82 2.38 -3.90 -5.37
C PRO A 82 3.67 -3.97 -4.54
N ASP A 83 3.67 -4.87 -3.57
CA ASP A 83 4.80 -5.21 -2.71
C ASP A 83 5.84 -6.07 -3.43
N GLY A 84 5.36 -7.03 -4.24
CA GLY A 84 6.19 -7.97 -4.98
C GLY A 84 6.59 -7.41 -6.35
N SER A 85 7.88 -7.38 -6.67
CA SER A 85 8.33 -7.13 -8.06
C SER A 85 8.91 -8.40 -8.67
N ASN A 86 8.20 -8.98 -9.65
CA ASN A 86 8.72 -10.03 -10.54
C ASN A 86 9.80 -9.52 -11.52
N THR A 87 10.17 -8.26 -11.44
CA THR A 87 11.17 -7.67 -12.32
C THR A 87 12.48 -7.55 -11.56
N THR A 88 13.49 -8.28 -12.04
CA THR A 88 14.93 -8.09 -11.81
C THR A 88 15.40 -6.70 -12.26
N ILE A 89 14.77 -5.63 -11.77
CA ILE A 89 15.23 -4.26 -11.96
C ILE A 89 16.34 -4.05 -10.96
N SER A 90 17.56 -3.94 -11.47
CA SER A 90 18.76 -3.70 -10.67
C SER A 90 18.52 -2.49 -9.74
N PRO A 91 18.84 -2.61 -8.44
CA PRO A 91 18.87 -1.47 -7.54
C PRO A 91 19.68 -0.33 -8.16
N GLY A 92 19.08 0.85 -8.32
CA GLY A 92 19.77 2.06 -8.78
C GLY A 92 19.47 2.57 -10.20
N ARG A 93 18.55 1.95 -10.96
CA ARG A 93 18.12 2.49 -12.28
C ARG A 93 16.76 3.20 -12.31
N CYS A 94 15.93 2.98 -11.31
CA CYS A 94 14.61 3.59 -11.23
C CYS A 94 14.71 4.98 -10.59
N LYS A 95 15.11 6.00 -11.37
CA LYS A 95 15.29 7.37 -10.87
C LYS A 95 15.11 8.41 -11.95
N TRP A 96 14.89 9.66 -11.54
CA TRP A 96 14.96 10.80 -12.44
C TRP A 96 16.42 11.09 -12.83
N ASP A 97 16.64 11.35 -14.13
CA ASP A 97 17.95 11.79 -14.67
C ASP A 97 18.21 13.29 -14.48
N LYS A 98 17.51 13.92 -13.53
CA LYS A 98 17.62 15.35 -13.21
C LYS A 98 17.39 15.61 -11.73
N TYR A 99 17.95 16.73 -11.26
CA TYR A 99 17.89 17.13 -9.86
C TYR A 99 16.84 18.19 -9.55
N SER A 100 16.37 18.93 -10.56
CA SER A 100 15.25 19.86 -10.41
C SER A 100 13.98 19.21 -10.94
N LEU A 101 13.08 18.89 -10.02
CA LEU A 101 11.79 18.29 -10.30
C LEU A 101 10.69 19.34 -10.11
N THR A 102 9.77 19.39 -11.05
CA THR A 102 8.57 20.21 -10.94
C THR A 102 7.41 19.36 -10.43
N TYR A 103 6.57 19.91 -9.58
CA TYR A 103 5.34 19.25 -9.15
C TYR A 103 4.12 20.14 -9.32
N ARG A 104 2.97 19.51 -9.58
CA ARG A 104 1.70 20.20 -9.78
C ARG A 104 0.58 19.44 -9.08
N ILE A 105 -0.28 20.20 -8.41
CA ILE A 105 -1.56 19.71 -7.87
C ILE A 105 -2.63 20.01 -8.93
N ILE A 106 -3.26 18.97 -9.45
CA ILE A 106 -4.21 19.04 -10.58
C ILE A 106 -5.62 19.35 -10.07
N ASN A 107 -6.05 18.67 -9.01
CA ASN A 107 -7.35 18.82 -8.37
C ASN A 107 -7.23 18.58 -6.85
N HIS A 108 -8.34 18.58 -6.13
CA HIS A 108 -8.37 18.54 -4.66
C HIS A 108 -9.48 17.59 -4.16
N PRO A 109 -9.34 17.01 -2.94
CA PRO A 109 -10.36 16.20 -2.32
C PRO A 109 -11.55 17.06 -1.85
N HIS A 110 -12.66 16.39 -1.53
CA HIS A 110 -13.89 17.07 -1.10
C HIS A 110 -13.76 17.72 0.28
N ASP A 111 -13.07 17.06 1.20
CA ASP A 111 -13.11 17.38 2.64
C ASP A 111 -11.94 18.28 3.09
N MET A 112 -11.07 18.72 2.19
CA MET A 112 -9.89 19.52 2.53
C MET A 112 -9.76 20.77 1.67
N LYS A 113 -9.50 21.91 2.32
CA LYS A 113 -9.27 23.18 1.61
C LYS A 113 -8.04 23.10 0.71
N PRO A 114 -8.08 23.67 -0.51
CA PRO A 114 -6.93 23.69 -1.42
C PRO A 114 -5.63 24.22 -0.80
N SER A 115 -5.71 25.23 0.07
CA SER A 115 -4.54 25.73 0.80
C SER A 115 -3.92 24.68 1.71
N THR A 116 -4.75 23.93 2.44
CA THR A 116 -4.30 22.87 3.35
C THR A 116 -3.68 21.71 2.57
N VAL A 117 -4.26 21.34 1.43
CA VAL A 117 -3.65 20.35 0.53
C VAL A 117 -2.28 20.83 0.07
N LYS A 118 -2.20 22.07 -0.41
CA LYS A 118 -0.94 22.68 -0.85
C LYS A 118 0.14 22.64 0.23
N ASP A 119 -0.21 22.97 1.48
CA ASP A 119 0.72 22.95 2.61
C ASP A 119 1.19 21.52 2.93
N ASN A 120 0.29 20.53 2.93
CA ASN A 120 0.65 19.13 3.17
C ASN A 120 1.56 18.57 2.07
N ILE A 121 1.25 18.84 0.80
CA ILE A 121 2.09 18.43 -0.33
C ILE A 121 3.45 19.14 -0.29
N TYR A 122 3.47 20.45 0.02
CA TYR A 122 4.72 21.19 0.19
C TYR A 122 5.59 20.57 1.29
N ASN A 123 5.01 20.22 2.43
CA ASN A 123 5.73 19.57 3.52
C ASN A 123 6.27 18.20 3.09
N ALA A 124 5.47 17.39 2.37
CA ALA A 124 5.88 16.08 1.89
C ALA A 124 7.08 16.14 0.93
N VAL A 125 7.07 17.04 -0.06
CA VAL A 125 8.25 17.24 -0.93
C VAL A 125 9.45 17.82 -0.16
N SER A 126 9.21 18.65 0.86
CA SER A 126 10.27 19.25 1.67
C SER A 126 11.02 18.20 2.50
N ILE A 127 10.32 17.17 3.00
CA ILE A 127 10.95 16.04 3.68
C ILE A 127 11.98 15.38 2.77
N TRP A 128 11.61 15.03 1.53
CA TRP A 128 12.54 14.41 0.58
C TRP A 128 13.68 15.35 0.17
N SER A 129 13.40 16.65 -0.02
CA SER A 129 14.44 17.66 -0.32
C SER A 129 15.41 17.90 0.84
N SER A 130 15.03 17.56 2.08
CA SER A 130 15.90 17.73 3.24
C SER A 130 17.04 16.70 3.30
N VAL A 131 16.83 15.51 2.72
CA VAL A 131 17.78 14.38 2.76
C VAL A 131 18.38 14.05 1.39
N THR A 132 18.01 14.77 0.33
CA THR A 132 18.54 14.59 -1.02
C THR A 132 19.07 15.90 -1.59
N THR A 133 19.75 15.81 -2.74
CA THR A 133 20.13 16.99 -3.54
C THR A 133 19.00 17.47 -4.45
N LEU A 134 17.82 16.84 -4.41
CA LEU A 134 16.68 17.20 -5.25
C LEU A 134 16.08 18.55 -4.84
N ILE A 135 15.72 19.33 -5.85
CA ILE A 135 15.03 20.61 -5.73
C ILE A 135 13.63 20.44 -6.31
N PHE A 136 12.61 20.73 -5.50
CA PHE A 136 11.21 20.65 -5.91
C PHE A 136 10.65 22.04 -6.15
N GLN A 137 10.09 22.27 -7.33
CA GLN A 137 9.45 23.53 -7.69
C GLN A 137 7.98 23.31 -8.03
N GLN A 138 7.08 23.98 -7.29
CA GLN A 138 5.66 23.94 -7.64
C GLN A 138 5.39 24.74 -8.92
N VAL A 139 4.57 24.18 -9.80
CA VAL A 139 4.11 24.83 -11.04
C VAL A 139 2.59 24.74 -11.13
N GLN A 140 1.95 25.72 -11.77
CA GLN A 140 0.47 25.82 -11.82
C GLN A 140 -0.09 25.55 -13.22
N ASN A 141 0.37 26.30 -14.23
CA ASN A 141 -0.27 26.33 -15.55
C ASN A 141 0.57 25.66 -16.65
N LYS A 142 1.44 24.71 -16.27
CA LYS A 142 2.24 23.92 -17.21
C LYS A 142 2.29 22.47 -16.77
N ASP A 143 2.82 21.61 -17.64
CA ASP A 143 3.08 20.22 -17.26
C ASP A 143 4.18 20.15 -16.18
N ALA A 144 4.17 19.08 -15.41
CA ALA A 144 5.08 18.85 -14.30
C ALA A 144 5.61 17.41 -14.31
N ASP A 145 6.75 17.21 -13.66
CA ASP A 145 7.36 15.88 -13.52
C ASP A 145 6.55 15.01 -12.56
N ILE A 146 6.12 15.61 -11.45
CA ILE A 146 5.29 14.95 -10.44
C ILE A 146 3.88 15.55 -10.51
N LYS A 147 2.90 14.72 -10.86
CA LYS A 147 1.51 15.12 -11.09
C LYS A 147 0.65 14.55 -9.98
N ILE A 148 0.14 15.41 -9.12
CA ILE A 148 -0.64 15.04 -7.94
C ILE A 148 -2.11 15.29 -8.20
N SER A 149 -2.94 14.26 -8.02
CA SER A 149 -4.39 14.35 -8.21
C SER A 149 -5.16 13.39 -7.31
N PHE A 150 -6.46 13.63 -7.22
CA PHE A 150 -7.43 12.91 -6.40
C PHE A 150 -8.53 12.38 -7.31
N TRP A 151 -8.78 11.08 -7.27
CA TRP A 151 -9.76 10.40 -8.14
C TRP A 151 -10.65 9.45 -7.35
N GLN A 152 -11.77 9.04 -7.94
CA GLN A 152 -12.67 8.05 -7.36
C GLN A 152 -12.73 6.85 -8.30
N TRP A 153 -12.85 5.64 -7.77
CA TRP A 153 -13.07 4.41 -8.53
C TRP A 153 -12.06 4.23 -9.69
N ASP A 154 -12.54 3.77 -10.84
CA ASP A 154 -11.76 3.67 -12.07
C ASP A 154 -11.38 5.06 -12.59
N HIS A 155 -10.06 5.25 -12.77
CA HIS A 155 -9.49 6.49 -13.22
C HIS A 155 -8.22 6.23 -14.05
N GLU A 156 -8.13 6.91 -15.20
CA GLU A 156 -6.96 6.90 -16.10
C GLU A 156 -6.43 5.50 -16.51
N GLY A 157 -7.27 4.46 -16.41
CA GLY A 157 -6.98 3.10 -16.86
C GLY A 157 -5.94 2.35 -16.03
N CYS A 158 -5.68 2.81 -14.80
CA CYS A 158 -4.77 2.17 -13.85
C CYS A 158 -5.51 1.80 -12.56
N TRP A 159 -4.85 1.07 -11.64
CA TRP A 159 -5.47 0.39 -10.49
C TRP A 159 -6.63 1.19 -9.87
N PRO A 160 -7.88 0.74 -10.02
CA PRO A 160 -9.03 1.51 -9.56
C PRO A 160 -9.01 1.63 -8.04
N PHE A 161 -9.47 2.77 -7.54
CA PHE A 161 -9.73 2.95 -6.11
C PHE A 161 -10.97 2.17 -5.66
N ASP A 162 -11.05 1.87 -4.37
CA ASP A 162 -12.01 0.96 -3.75
C ASP A 162 -13.05 1.65 -2.85
N GLY A 163 -12.99 2.98 -2.73
CA GLY A 163 -13.90 3.77 -1.92
C GLY A 163 -13.32 3.99 -0.51
N PRO A 164 -14.15 4.27 0.51
CA PRO A 164 -13.63 4.60 1.84
C PRO A 164 -12.89 3.44 2.51
N GLY A 165 -11.67 3.70 2.98
CA GLY A 165 -10.74 2.70 3.50
C GLY A 165 -10.06 1.90 2.39
N GLY A 166 -9.20 0.95 2.78
CA GLY A 166 -8.49 0.14 1.78
C GLY A 166 -7.36 0.93 1.12
N PHE A 167 -7.52 1.41 -0.11
CA PHE A 167 -6.46 2.07 -0.87
C PHE A 167 -6.45 3.58 -0.69
N LEU A 168 -5.41 4.10 -0.03
CA LEU A 168 -5.31 5.54 0.20
C LEU A 168 -4.77 6.31 -1.01
N GLY A 169 -3.97 5.63 -1.84
CA GLY A 169 -3.27 6.23 -2.95
C GLY A 169 -2.36 5.24 -3.66
N HIS A 170 -1.84 5.68 -4.80
CA HIS A 170 -0.76 4.99 -5.51
C HIS A 170 0.09 6.00 -6.28
N ALA A 171 1.26 5.55 -6.70
CA ALA A 171 2.14 6.35 -7.53
C ALA A 171 2.96 5.51 -8.50
N PHE A 172 3.37 6.19 -9.57
CA PHE A 172 4.13 5.62 -10.65
C PHE A 172 5.61 5.94 -10.53
N LEU A 173 6.42 4.89 -10.62
CA LEU A 173 7.87 4.98 -10.59
C LEU A 173 8.43 5.80 -11.78
N PRO A 174 9.61 6.43 -11.66
CA PRO A 174 10.27 7.20 -12.72
C PRO A 174 10.50 6.45 -14.05
N ASP A 175 10.61 5.13 -14.03
CA ASP A 175 10.87 4.28 -15.21
C ASP A 175 9.59 3.64 -15.79
N SER A 176 8.41 4.02 -15.29
CA SER A 176 7.12 3.52 -15.77
C SER A 176 6.63 4.25 -17.03
N GLY A 177 5.52 3.77 -17.61
CA GLY A 177 4.87 4.43 -18.75
C GLY A 177 4.24 5.79 -18.43
N ASN A 178 3.97 6.08 -17.15
CA ASN A 178 3.36 7.31 -16.66
C ASN A 178 4.17 7.88 -15.48
N PRO A 179 5.44 8.25 -15.68
CA PRO A 179 6.36 8.53 -14.58
C PRO A 179 5.91 9.75 -13.76
N GLY A 180 6.02 9.63 -12.44
CA GLY A 180 5.74 10.73 -11.51
C GLY A 180 4.26 11.05 -11.28
N VAL A 181 3.36 10.28 -11.84
CA VAL A 181 1.93 10.38 -11.53
C VAL A 181 1.68 9.85 -10.11
N VAL A 182 0.97 10.65 -9.31
CA VAL A 182 0.63 10.37 -7.90
C VAL A 182 -0.87 10.60 -7.73
N HIS A 183 -1.60 9.56 -7.38
CA HIS A 183 -3.05 9.60 -7.16
C HIS A 183 -3.38 9.30 -5.70
N PHE A 184 -4.40 9.98 -5.21
CA PHE A 184 -5.01 9.75 -3.91
C PHE A 184 -6.48 9.38 -4.09
N ASP A 185 -6.99 8.46 -3.28
CA ASP A 185 -8.42 8.15 -3.33
C ASP A 185 -9.21 9.32 -2.77
N LYS A 186 -10.09 9.89 -3.59
CA LYS A 186 -10.90 11.05 -3.26
C LYS A 186 -12.12 10.69 -2.39
N ASP A 187 -12.49 9.43 -2.30
CA ASP A 187 -13.54 8.93 -1.41
C ASP A 187 -13.10 8.86 0.05
N GLU A 188 -11.80 9.04 0.31
CA GLU A 188 -11.26 9.05 1.67
C GLU A 188 -11.50 10.34 2.43
N HIS A 189 -11.71 10.20 3.74
CA HIS A 189 -11.81 11.34 4.65
C HIS A 189 -10.43 11.93 4.96
N TRP A 190 -9.96 12.82 4.08
CA TRP A 190 -8.65 13.48 4.19
C TRP A 190 -8.62 14.53 5.29
N SER A 191 -7.58 14.49 6.11
CA SER A 191 -7.33 15.45 7.19
C SER A 191 -5.87 15.91 7.22
N ALA A 192 -5.62 17.03 7.90
CA ALA A 192 -4.27 17.47 8.28
C ALA A 192 -3.91 17.04 9.72
N SER A 193 -4.80 16.29 10.38
CA SER A 193 -4.69 15.78 11.74
C SER A 193 -5.09 14.30 11.80
N ASN A 194 -5.40 13.80 13.00
CA ASN A 194 -5.81 12.41 13.24
C ASN A 194 -7.34 12.18 13.12
N THR A 195 -8.12 13.16 12.65
CA THR A 195 -9.58 13.01 12.48
C THR A 195 -9.99 12.23 11.23
N GLY A 196 -9.01 11.83 10.42
CA GLY A 196 -9.16 11.08 9.18
C GLY A 196 -7.78 10.57 8.72
N PHE A 197 -7.63 10.27 7.44
CA PHE A 197 -6.33 9.95 6.86
C PHE A 197 -5.51 11.23 6.73
N ASN A 198 -4.35 11.26 7.38
CA ASN A 198 -3.49 12.43 7.31
C ASN A 198 -2.82 12.47 5.94
N LEU A 199 -3.09 13.53 5.16
CA LEU A 199 -2.57 13.65 3.80
C LEU A 199 -1.03 13.75 3.78
N PHE A 200 -0.41 14.35 4.80
CA PHE A 200 1.05 14.52 4.83
C PHE A 200 1.85 13.20 4.77
N PRO A 201 1.64 12.22 5.67
CA PRO A 201 2.39 10.96 5.60
C PRO A 201 2.05 10.15 4.34
N VAL A 202 0.78 10.11 3.91
CA VAL A 202 0.41 9.39 2.68
C VAL A 202 1.07 10.04 1.46
N ALA A 203 1.04 11.37 1.35
CA ALA A 203 1.72 12.07 0.27
C ALA A 203 3.24 11.88 0.32
N THR A 204 3.83 11.85 1.51
CA THR A 204 5.27 11.57 1.67
C THR A 204 5.61 10.18 1.12
N HIS A 205 4.78 9.18 1.43
CA HIS A 205 4.91 7.81 0.91
C HIS A 205 4.80 7.76 -0.62
N GLU A 206 3.70 8.28 -1.19
CA GLU A 206 3.47 8.21 -2.63
C GLU A 206 4.49 9.02 -3.44
N ILE A 207 4.95 10.15 -2.89
CA ILE A 207 6.06 10.89 -3.50
C ILE A 207 7.35 10.05 -3.46
N GLY A 208 7.60 9.26 -2.41
CA GLY A 208 8.72 8.33 -2.37
C GLY A 208 8.72 7.35 -3.55
N HIS A 209 7.55 6.80 -3.91
CA HIS A 209 7.39 6.01 -5.14
C HIS A 209 7.68 6.82 -6.40
N SER A 210 7.16 8.05 -6.51
CA SER A 210 7.47 8.94 -7.63
C SER A 210 8.97 9.27 -7.76
N LEU A 211 9.75 9.07 -6.69
CA LEU A 211 11.20 9.22 -6.67
C LEU A 211 11.94 7.90 -6.93
N GLY A 212 11.26 6.76 -7.03
CA GLY A 212 11.86 5.46 -7.32
C GLY A 212 12.02 4.53 -6.12
N LEU A 213 11.50 4.90 -4.94
CA LEU A 213 11.47 3.99 -3.81
C LEU A 213 10.35 2.95 -3.98
N LYS A 214 10.65 1.69 -3.69
CA LYS A 214 9.62 0.65 -3.53
C LYS A 214 9.18 0.57 -2.07
N HIS A 215 8.20 -0.27 -1.76
CA HIS A 215 7.85 -0.49 -0.37
C HIS A 215 9.03 -1.05 0.46
N SER A 216 9.03 -0.72 1.75
CA SER A 216 9.93 -1.30 2.75
C SER A 216 9.25 -2.39 3.54
N GLY A 217 10.00 -3.41 3.91
CA GLY A 217 9.60 -4.38 4.94
C GLY A 217 9.68 -3.83 6.36
N ASN A 218 10.41 -2.72 6.56
CA ASN A 218 10.61 -2.12 7.87
C ASN A 218 9.38 -1.31 8.30
N ARG A 219 8.73 -1.69 9.39
CA ARG A 219 7.53 -1.00 9.92
C ARG A 219 7.75 0.47 10.30
N ASN A 220 8.99 0.87 10.58
CA ASN A 220 9.33 2.25 10.91
C ASN A 220 9.55 3.13 9.68
N SER A 221 9.63 2.54 8.47
CA SER A 221 9.83 3.27 7.22
C SER A 221 8.54 3.97 6.80
N ILE A 222 8.65 5.20 6.28
CA ILE A 222 7.49 5.85 5.64
C ILE A 222 7.03 5.08 4.41
N MET A 223 7.94 4.35 3.76
CA MET A 223 7.66 3.46 2.64
C MET A 223 7.10 2.08 3.05
N TYR A 224 6.77 1.87 4.32
CA TYR A 224 5.99 0.69 4.71
C TYR A 224 4.58 0.80 4.11
N PRO A 225 4.03 -0.25 3.47
CA PRO A 225 2.82 -0.15 2.66
C PRO A 225 1.58 0.21 3.47
N THR A 226 1.47 -0.28 4.70
CA THR A 226 0.30 -0.06 5.54
C THR A 226 0.35 1.31 6.18
N TYR A 227 -0.78 2.01 6.14
CA TYR A 227 -0.92 3.31 6.77
C TYR A 227 -0.83 3.21 8.29
N TRP A 228 -0.10 4.17 8.85
CA TRP A 228 -0.11 4.47 10.26
C TRP A 228 -0.07 5.98 10.44
N TYR A 229 -0.71 6.48 11.50
CA TYR A 229 -0.72 7.91 11.77
C TYR A 229 0.67 8.36 12.24
N HIS A 230 1.24 9.31 11.51
CA HIS A 230 2.42 10.06 11.92
C HIS A 230 2.01 11.44 12.37
N ASP A 231 2.50 11.87 13.55
CA ASP A 231 2.37 13.27 13.95
C ASP A 231 3.31 14.13 13.09
N PRO A 232 2.80 15.06 12.26
CA PRO A 232 3.65 15.88 11.40
C PRO A 232 4.67 16.73 12.17
N ARG A 233 4.44 16.98 13.47
CA ARG A 233 5.34 17.79 14.32
C ARG A 233 6.60 17.06 14.75
N THR A 234 6.55 15.72 14.83
CA THR A 234 7.67 14.88 15.26
C THR A 234 8.13 13.91 14.18
N PHE A 235 7.53 14.00 12.99
CA PHE A 235 7.84 13.15 11.87
C PHE A 235 9.27 13.31 11.39
N HIS A 236 9.92 12.18 11.13
CA HIS A 236 11.23 12.10 10.52
C HIS A 236 11.31 10.81 9.70
N LEU A 237 12.12 10.83 8.64
CA LEU A 237 12.40 9.63 7.85
C LEU A 237 13.20 8.62 8.67
N SER A 238 12.92 7.33 8.48
CA SER A 238 13.73 6.28 9.09
C SER A 238 15.10 6.18 8.41
N ALA A 239 16.05 5.51 9.08
CA ALA A 239 17.35 5.21 8.48
C ALA A 239 17.23 4.38 7.19
N ASP A 240 16.22 3.51 7.08
CA ASP A 240 15.92 2.75 5.86
C ASP A 240 15.53 3.68 4.71
N ASP A 241 14.62 4.62 4.96
CA ASP A 241 14.17 5.59 3.95
C ASP A 241 15.33 6.45 3.45
N ILE A 242 16.15 6.96 4.38
CA ILE A 242 17.31 7.80 4.09
C ILE A 242 18.32 7.03 3.24
N GLN A 243 18.73 5.84 3.70
CA GLN A 243 19.69 5.01 2.97
C GLN A 243 19.22 4.68 1.55
N ARG A 244 17.93 4.40 1.37
CA ARG A 244 17.37 4.00 0.08
C ARG A 244 17.23 5.17 -0.88
N ILE A 245 16.98 6.40 -0.40
CA ILE A 245 16.87 7.59 -1.26
C ILE A 245 18.23 8.20 -1.65
N HIS A 246 19.34 7.73 -1.07
CA HIS A 246 20.71 8.17 -1.44
C HIS A 246 21.09 7.94 -2.90
N LEU A 247 20.25 7.27 -3.70
CA LEU A 247 20.37 7.20 -5.16
C LEU A 247 20.40 8.58 -5.86
N TYR A 248 19.92 9.63 -5.17
CA TYR A 248 20.01 11.03 -5.57
C TYR A 248 21.15 11.82 -4.90
N GLY A 249 22.06 11.14 -4.18
CA GLY A 249 23.13 11.75 -3.40
C GLY A 249 22.65 12.35 -2.08
N GLU A 250 23.56 12.40 -1.11
CA GLU A 250 23.33 12.98 0.21
C GLU A 250 23.44 14.50 0.17
N LYS A 251 22.58 15.17 0.93
CA LYS A 251 22.78 16.58 1.26
C LYS A 251 23.83 16.66 2.35
N CYS A 252 25.03 17.17 2.05
CA CYS A 252 26.06 17.35 3.09
C CYS A 252 25.48 18.21 4.21
N SER A 253 25.38 17.63 5.41
CA SER A 253 25.06 18.38 6.63
C SER A 253 26.25 19.29 6.95
N ALA A 254 26.20 20.52 6.44
CA ALA A 254 27.03 21.58 6.99
C ALA A 254 26.58 21.80 8.44
N GLY A 255 27.33 21.20 9.37
CA GLY A 255 27.34 21.42 10.82
C GLY A 255 26.01 21.83 11.45
N MET A 256 25.33 20.89 12.12
CA MET A 256 24.48 21.29 13.25
C MET A 256 25.40 21.90 14.34
N PRO A 257 25.15 23.14 14.79
CA PRO A 257 25.79 23.65 16.00
C PRO A 257 25.32 22.91 17.26
#